data_AF-A0A3S4KNQ0-F1
#
_entry.id   AF-A0A3S4KNQ0-F1
#
_cell.length_a   1.000
_cell.length_b   1.000
_cell.length_c   1.000
_cell.angle_alpha   90.00
_cell.angle_beta   90.00
_cell.angle_gamma   90.00
#
_symmetry.space_group_name_H-M   'P 1'
#
loop_
_entity.id
_entity.type
_entity.pdbx_description
1 polymer ?
#
loop_
_entity_poly.entity_id
_entity_poly.type
_entity_poly.pdbx_seq_one_letter_code
_entity_poly.pdbx_strand_id
1 'polypeptide(L)'
;MTRLLGSTVQVLVLLALGLVLYLATSKYGNIRLGEGKVEYSTLSWLFMFICAGLGSSTLYWGVAEWAYYYQTPGLNIAPQSPKALEYSIPYSFFHWGVSAWATYTLASLIMAYHFHVRKNKGLSLSGIVSAITGVNPQGFWGRLVDLMFLIATVGALTISLVVTRRHLHPRPVSADRTAG
;
A
#
# COMPACT_ATOMS: atom_id res chain seq x y z
N MET A 1 19.26 -4.28 -7.43
CA MET A 1 17.87 -3.90 -7.80
C MET A 1 17.46 -2.55 -7.20
N THR A 2 17.55 -2.36 -5.88
CA THR A 2 17.20 -1.10 -5.19
C THR A 2 17.95 0.14 -5.68
N ARG A 3 19.24 0.03 -6.07
CA ARG A 3 19.99 1.17 -6.64
C ARG A 3 19.53 1.63 -8.03
N LEU A 4 18.91 0.74 -8.81
CA LEU A 4 18.46 1.01 -10.18
C LEU A 4 16.96 1.37 -10.22
N LEU A 5 16.15 0.70 -9.39
CA LEU A 5 14.70 0.89 -9.37
C LEU A 5 14.23 1.85 -8.27
N GLY A 6 15.07 2.17 -7.28
CA GLY A 6 14.67 2.99 -6.13
C GLY A 6 14.21 4.39 -6.53
N SER A 7 15.02 5.08 -7.34
CA SER A 7 14.66 6.41 -7.87
C SER A 7 13.40 6.36 -8.72
N THR A 8 13.28 5.34 -9.59
CA THR A 8 12.09 5.15 -10.43
C THR A 8 10.82 4.98 -9.60
N VAL A 9 10.86 4.14 -8.55
CA VAL A 9 9.72 3.92 -7.66
C VAL A 9 9.33 5.22 -6.93
N GLN A 10 10.31 5.98 -6.43
CA GLN A 10 10.05 7.25 -5.77
C GLN A 10 9.38 8.26 -6.71
N VAL A 11 9.86 8.38 -7.95
CA VAL A 11 9.26 9.25 -8.96
C VAL A 11 7.83 8.80 -9.29
N LEU A 12 7.59 7.49 -9.43
CA LEU A 12 6.23 6.97 -9.68
C LEU A 12 5.25 7.30 -8.54
N VAL A 13 5.69 7.20 -7.29
CA VAL A 13 4.86 7.57 -6.12
C VAL A 13 4.56 9.07 -6.14
N LEU A 14 5.55 9.92 -6.43
CA LEU A 14 5.34 11.36 -6.57
C LEU A 14 4.39 11.72 -7.71
N LEU A 15 4.51 11.04 -8.86
CA LEU A 15 3.57 11.20 -9.98
C LEU A 15 2.16 10.75 -9.61
N ALA A 16 2.02 9.62 -8.89
CA ALA A 16 0.72 9.15 -8.42
C ALA A 16 0.08 10.16 -7.46
N LEU A 17 0.86 10.73 -6.53
CA LEU A 17 0.40 11.78 -5.63
C LEU A 17 -0.07 13.02 -6.42
N GLY A 18 0.74 13.50 -7.36
CA GLY A 18 0.38 14.62 -8.22
C GLY A 18 -0.90 14.37 -9.02
N LEU A 19 -1.05 13.15 -9.57
CA LEU A 19 -2.23 12.74 -10.32
C LEU A 19 -3.49 12.70 -9.44
N VAL A 20 -3.40 12.15 -8.23
CA VAL A 20 -4.54 12.10 -7.30
C VAL A 20 -4.97 13.51 -6.87
N LEU A 21 -4.00 14.39 -6.58
CA LEU A 21 -4.30 15.79 -6.25
C LEU A 21 -4.92 16.55 -7.43
N TYR A 22 -4.42 16.31 -8.64
CA TYR A 22 -5.01 16.84 -9.85
C TYR A 22 -6.45 16.33 -10.04
N LEU A 23 -6.69 15.03 -9.91
CA LEU A 23 -8.03 14.46 -10.05
C LEU A 23 -9.00 15.02 -9.00
N ALA A 24 -8.56 15.16 -7.75
CA ALA A 24 -9.36 15.73 -6.66
C ALA A 24 -9.75 17.19 -6.88
N THR A 25 -8.86 18.01 -7.45
CA THR A 25 -9.11 19.44 -7.69
C THR A 25 -9.72 19.74 -9.06
N SER A 26 -9.63 18.80 -10.00
CA SER A 26 -10.18 18.93 -11.35
C SER A 26 -11.69 18.64 -11.43
N LYS A 27 -12.27 18.87 -12.60
CA LYS A 27 -13.64 18.46 -12.95
C LYS A 27 -13.92 16.97 -12.73
N TYR A 28 -12.88 16.12 -12.75
CA TYR A 28 -13.02 14.68 -12.58
C TYR A 28 -13.33 14.29 -11.12
N GLY A 29 -12.94 15.13 -10.14
CA GLY A 29 -13.26 14.91 -8.73
C GLY A 29 -14.74 15.06 -8.41
N ASN A 30 -15.50 15.74 -9.27
CA ASN A 30 -16.95 15.90 -9.11
C ASN A 30 -17.75 14.72 -9.72
N ILE A 31 -17.07 13.73 -10.30
CA ILE A 31 -17.72 12.53 -10.85
C ILE A 31 -18.14 11.65 -9.68
N ARG A 32 -19.45 11.44 -9.55
CA ARG A 32 -20.01 10.53 -8.55
C ARG A 32 -19.78 9.08 -8.97
N LEU A 33 -19.09 8.33 -8.11
CA LEU A 33 -18.84 6.91 -8.29
C LEU A 33 -20.07 6.13 -7.81
N GLY A 34 -20.97 5.82 -8.74
CA GLY A 34 -22.19 5.05 -8.49
C GLY A 34 -23.47 5.88 -8.59
N GLU A 35 -24.60 5.18 -8.61
CA GLU A 35 -25.94 5.74 -8.75
C GLU A 35 -26.72 5.58 -7.44
N GLY A 36 -27.60 6.53 -7.11
CA GLY A 36 -28.53 6.40 -5.98
C GLY A 36 -28.12 7.11 -4.68
N LYS A 37 -28.64 6.64 -3.54
CA LYS A 37 -28.34 7.18 -2.20
C LYS A 37 -27.03 6.59 -1.68
N VAL A 38 -26.30 7.35 -0.86
CA VAL A 38 -25.07 6.83 -0.21
C VAL A 38 -25.47 5.69 0.71
N GLU A 39 -24.80 4.53 0.55
CA GLU A 39 -25.12 3.31 1.31
C GLU A 39 -24.65 3.37 2.77
N TYR A 40 -23.55 4.08 3.03
CA TYR A 40 -22.98 4.25 4.36
C TYR A 40 -22.93 5.71 4.78
N SER A 41 -23.19 5.97 6.07
CA SER A 41 -22.96 7.31 6.63
C SER A 41 -21.46 7.66 6.58
N THR A 42 -21.12 8.95 6.50
CA THR A 42 -19.73 9.41 6.49
C THR A 42 -18.94 8.88 7.70
N LEU A 43 -19.60 8.78 8.86
CA LEU A 43 -18.97 8.27 10.08
C LEU A 43 -18.68 6.76 9.98
N SER A 44 -19.65 5.97 9.53
CA SER A 44 -19.46 4.52 9.30
C SER A 44 -18.37 4.26 8.27
N TRP A 45 -18.35 5.05 7.19
CA TRP A 45 -17.31 5.00 6.16
C TRP A 45 -15.92 5.26 6.75
N LEU A 46 -15.75 6.31 7.57
CA LEU A 46 -14.47 6.58 8.26
C LEU A 46 -14.03 5.41 9.14
N PHE A 47 -14.94 4.79 9.90
CA PHE A 47 -14.60 3.62 10.70
C PHE A 47 -14.20 2.41 9.86
N MET A 48 -14.83 2.20 8.70
CA MET A 48 -14.41 1.16 7.76
C MET A 48 -12.96 1.38 7.27
N PHE A 49 -12.56 2.63 7.00
CA PHE A 49 -11.16 2.95 6.65
C PHE A 49 -10.19 2.64 7.79
N ILE A 50 -10.54 2.99 9.03
CA ILE A 50 -9.71 2.71 10.20
C ILE A 50 -9.56 1.18 10.39
N CYS A 51 -10.67 0.44 10.34
CA CYS A 51 -10.64 -1.02 10.47
C CYS A 51 -9.87 -1.70 9.33
N ALA A 52 -9.94 -1.17 8.10
CA ALA A 52 -9.19 -1.70 6.97
C ALA A 52 -7.68 -1.40 7.05
N GLY A 53 -7.29 -0.28 7.65
CA GLY A 53 -5.88 0.15 7.73
C GLY A 53 -5.10 -0.42 8.93
N LEU A 54 -5.77 -0.79 10.02
CA LEU A 54 -5.13 -1.28 11.24
C LEU A 54 -4.84 -2.79 11.15
N GLY A 55 -3.70 -3.14 10.56
CA GLY A 55 -3.15 -4.51 10.54
C GLY A 55 -2.09 -4.76 11.61
N SER A 56 -1.80 -6.03 11.91
CA SER A 56 -0.73 -6.43 12.84
C SER A 56 0.66 -5.96 12.38
N SER A 57 0.90 -5.91 11.07
CA SER A 57 2.14 -5.40 10.48
C SER A 57 2.29 -3.88 10.67
N THR A 58 1.20 -3.11 10.52
CA THR A 58 1.19 -1.66 10.74
C THR A 58 1.53 -1.33 12.19
N LEU A 59 1.02 -2.10 13.16
CA LEU A 59 1.35 -1.93 14.58
C LEU A 59 2.84 -2.22 14.87
N TYR A 60 3.40 -3.27 14.26
CA TYR A 60 4.81 -3.60 14.41
C TYR A 60 5.72 -2.48 13.87
N TRP A 61 5.50 -2.07 12.63
CA TRP A 61 6.31 -1.02 12.00
C TRP A 61 6.09 0.34 12.64
N GLY A 62 4.87 0.65 13.12
CA GLY A 62 4.59 1.90 13.82
C GLY A 62 5.48 2.13 15.06
N VAL A 63 5.90 1.06 15.74
CA VAL A 63 6.80 1.16 16.91
C VAL A 63 8.26 0.95 16.53
N ALA A 64 8.57 0.12 15.53
CA ALA A 64 9.95 -0.22 15.18
C ALA A 64 10.64 0.79 14.25
N GLU A 65 9.88 1.48 13.40
CA GLU A 65 10.41 2.20 12.24
C GLU A 65 11.17 3.48 12.62
N TRP A 66 10.67 4.27 13.57
CA TRP A 66 11.37 5.48 14.03
C TRP A 66 12.73 5.13 14.67
N ALA A 67 12.81 4.01 15.41
CA ALA A 67 14.04 3.54 16.02
C ALA A 67 15.04 3.07 14.96
N TYR A 68 14.54 2.46 13.88
CA TYR A 68 15.34 2.08 12.72
C TYR A 68 15.91 3.30 12.00
N TYR A 69 15.11 4.35 11.76
CA TYR A 69 15.58 5.59 11.15
C TYR A 69 16.52 6.40 12.04
N TYR A 70 16.42 6.28 13.37
CA TYR A 70 17.38 6.92 14.27
C TYR A 70 18.78 6.28 14.18
N GLN A 71 18.84 4.96 14.02
CA GLN A 71 20.10 4.21 13.89
C GLN A 71 20.66 4.27 12.46
N THR A 72 19.77 4.34 11.46
CA THR A 72 20.14 4.35 10.04
C THR A 72 19.36 5.43 9.28
N PRO A 73 19.61 6.72 9.56
CA PRO A 73 18.83 7.83 9.01
C PRO A 73 18.98 8.00 7.49
N GLY A 74 20.02 7.41 6.89
CA GLY A 74 20.33 7.62 5.48
C GLY A 74 20.76 9.06 5.18
N LEU A 75 20.77 9.45 3.91
CA LEU A 75 21.02 10.83 3.44
C LEU A 75 22.31 11.51 3.97
N ASN A 76 23.37 10.75 4.25
CA ASN A 76 24.62 11.24 4.85
C ASN A 76 24.45 11.91 6.24
N ILE A 77 23.39 11.56 6.98
CA ILE A 77 23.19 12.00 8.36
C ILE A 77 23.92 11.05 9.32
N ALA A 78 24.59 11.60 10.33
CA ALA A 78 25.26 10.79 11.35
C ALA A 78 24.22 10.00 12.18
N PRO A 79 24.36 8.67 12.30
CA PRO A 79 23.55 7.85 13.18
C PRO A 79 23.52 8.36 14.62
N GLN A 80 22.40 8.15 15.32
CA GLN A 80 22.25 8.49 16.74
C GLN A 80 22.55 9.96 17.09
N SER A 81 22.37 10.87 16.12
CA SER A 81 22.53 12.31 16.32
C SER A 81 21.17 12.99 16.60
N PRO A 82 21.16 14.20 17.19
CA PRO A 82 19.93 14.98 17.32
C PRO A 82 19.22 15.16 15.96
N LYS A 83 19.98 15.38 14.89
CA LYS A 83 19.46 15.45 13.52
C LYS A 83 18.80 14.12 13.09
N ALA A 84 19.41 12.98 13.38
CA ALA A 84 18.80 11.68 13.05
C ALA A 84 17.43 11.48 13.73
N LEU A 85 17.27 12.00 14.96
CA LEU A 85 16.00 11.96 15.68
C LEU A 85 14.97 12.92 15.08
N GLU A 86 15.38 14.12 14.69
CA GLU A 86 14.49 15.09 14.03
C GLU A 86 13.95 14.56 12.69
N TYR A 87 14.77 13.84 11.92
CA TYR A 87 14.37 13.29 10.62
C TYR A 87 13.63 11.94 10.72
N SER A 88 13.77 11.17 11.81
CA SER A 88 13.14 9.84 11.93
C SER A 88 11.61 9.92 11.89
N ILE A 89 11.02 10.94 12.52
CA ILE A 89 9.57 11.13 12.58
C ILE A 89 8.98 11.54 11.21
N PRO A 90 9.49 12.58 10.51
CA PRO A 90 9.07 12.90 9.14
C PRO A 90 9.22 11.72 8.18
N TYR A 91 10.25 10.90 8.34
CA TYR A 91 10.45 9.71 7.51
C TYR A 91 9.32 8.68 7.67
N SER A 92 8.86 8.42 8.90
CA SER A 92 7.70 7.56 9.14
C SER A 92 6.42 8.15 8.55
N PHE A 93 6.20 9.46 8.71
CA PHE A 93 5.06 10.14 8.08
C PHE A 93 5.12 10.12 6.55
N PHE A 94 6.31 10.14 5.95
CA PHE A 94 6.44 10.00 4.51
C PHE A 94 5.98 8.62 4.03
N HIS A 95 6.38 7.54 4.72
CA HIS A 95 6.06 6.16 4.33
C HIS A 95 4.61 5.75 4.64
N TRP A 96 4.03 6.25 5.73
CA TRP A 96 2.66 5.90 6.16
C TRP A 96 1.64 7.02 5.94
N GLY A 97 2.07 8.17 5.44
CA GLY A 97 1.23 9.31 5.14
C GLY A 97 0.84 9.37 3.67
N VAL A 98 0.68 10.59 3.16
CA VAL A 98 -0.04 10.86 1.90
C VAL A 98 0.55 10.14 0.70
N SER A 99 1.85 9.84 0.70
CA SER A 99 2.50 9.14 -0.41
C SER A 99 1.97 7.71 -0.60
N ALA A 100 1.84 6.93 0.49
CA ALA A 100 1.29 5.58 0.44
C ALA A 100 -0.21 5.61 0.12
N TRP A 101 -0.96 6.48 0.82
CA TRP A 101 -2.40 6.62 0.60
C TRP A 101 -2.74 7.04 -0.82
N ALA A 102 -1.94 7.90 -1.45
CA ALA A 102 -2.16 8.30 -2.84
C ALA A 102 -2.12 7.11 -3.81
N THR A 103 -1.19 6.16 -3.61
CA THR A 103 -1.12 4.97 -4.47
C THR A 103 -2.33 4.06 -4.27
N TYR A 104 -2.83 3.92 -3.03
CA TYR A 104 -4.06 3.19 -2.73
C TYR A 104 -5.30 3.87 -3.32
N THR A 105 -5.39 5.19 -3.20
CA THR A 105 -6.47 5.99 -3.79
C THR A 105 -6.49 5.83 -5.30
N LEU A 106 -5.33 5.89 -5.97
CA LEU A 106 -5.24 5.73 -7.42
C LEU A 106 -5.77 4.36 -7.87
N ALA A 107 -5.31 3.28 -7.23
CA ALA A 107 -5.79 1.92 -7.54
C ALA A 107 -7.30 1.76 -7.26
N SER A 108 -7.76 2.28 -6.14
CA SER A 108 -9.18 2.23 -5.73
C SER A 108 -10.07 3.03 -6.68
N LEU A 109 -9.61 4.18 -7.16
CA LEU A 109 -10.35 5.03 -8.09
C LEU A 109 -10.52 4.36 -9.46
N ILE A 110 -9.48 3.70 -9.96
CA ILE A 110 -9.55 2.92 -11.22
C ILE A 110 -10.61 1.82 -11.09
N MET A 111 -10.57 1.07 -9.98
CA MET A 111 -11.53 -0.01 -9.71
C MET A 111 -12.97 0.54 -9.57
N ALA A 112 -13.15 1.58 -8.77
CA ALA A 112 -14.46 2.19 -8.53
C ALA A 112 -15.05 2.78 -9.82
N TYR A 113 -14.25 3.43 -10.66
CA TYR A 113 -14.69 3.95 -11.95
C TYR A 113 -15.07 2.81 -12.92
N HIS A 114 -14.26 1.74 -12.99
CA HIS A 114 -14.55 0.58 -13.83
C HIS A 114 -15.87 -0.11 -13.44
N PHE A 115 -16.11 -0.30 -12.15
CA PHE A 115 -17.28 -1.01 -11.68
C PHE A 115 -18.54 -0.12 -11.64
N HIS A 116 -18.44 1.08 -11.06
CA HIS A 116 -19.61 1.92 -10.82
C HIS A 116 -19.96 2.85 -11.98
N VAL A 117 -18.98 3.31 -12.76
CA VAL A 117 -19.23 4.24 -13.89
C VAL A 117 -19.33 3.49 -15.21
N ARG A 118 -18.42 2.56 -15.47
CA ARG A 118 -18.45 1.76 -16.72
C ARG A 118 -19.39 0.55 -16.64
N LYS A 119 -19.90 0.19 -15.46
CA LYS A 119 -20.82 -0.95 -15.23
C LYS A 119 -20.30 -2.27 -15.82
N ASN A 120 -18.99 -2.42 -15.88
CA ASN A 120 -18.36 -3.62 -16.39
C ASN A 120 -18.52 -4.76 -15.39
N LYS A 121 -18.73 -5.98 -15.91
CA LYS A 121 -18.92 -7.18 -15.09
C LYS A 121 -17.56 -7.81 -14.80
N GLY A 122 -17.19 -7.85 -13.52
CA GLY A 122 -15.99 -8.54 -13.03
C GLY A 122 -15.12 -7.66 -12.14
N LEU A 123 -14.77 -8.16 -10.96
CA LEU A 123 -13.79 -7.55 -10.05
C LEU A 123 -12.35 -8.01 -10.35
N SER A 124 -12.11 -8.61 -11.52
CA SER A 124 -10.79 -9.13 -11.90
C SER A 124 -9.89 -8.01 -12.42
N LEU A 125 -8.60 -8.10 -12.09
CA LEU A 125 -7.60 -7.16 -12.60
C LEU A 125 -7.50 -7.26 -14.13
N SER A 126 -7.66 -8.47 -14.66
CA SER A 126 -7.79 -8.74 -16.09
C SER A 126 -8.93 -7.97 -16.76
N GLY A 127 -10.07 -7.79 -16.08
CA GLY A 127 -11.20 -7.01 -16.59
C GLY A 127 -10.86 -5.53 -16.74
N ILE A 128 -10.13 -4.96 -15.78
CA ILE A 128 -9.65 -3.58 -15.85
C ILE A 128 -8.64 -3.42 -17.00
N VAL A 129 -7.65 -4.32 -17.07
CA VAL A 129 -6.63 -4.28 -18.13
C VAL A 129 -7.26 -4.46 -19.50
N SER A 130 -8.23 -5.37 -19.62
CA SER A 130 -9.04 -5.58 -20.83
C SER A 130 -9.78 -4.32 -21.25
N ALA A 131 -10.39 -3.58 -20.31
CA ALA A 131 -11.09 -2.33 -20.63
C ALA A 131 -10.17 -1.22 -21.15
N ILE A 132 -8.87 -1.27 -20.86
CA ILE A 132 -7.87 -0.32 -21.35
C ILE A 132 -7.26 -0.79 -22.68
N THR A 133 -6.97 -2.09 -22.80
CA THR A 133 -6.19 -2.67 -23.91
C THR A 133 -7.04 -3.31 -25.00
N GLY A 134 -8.33 -3.54 -24.76
CA GLY A 134 -9.24 -4.27 -25.66
C GLY A 134 -8.98 -5.78 -25.72
N VAL A 135 -8.03 -6.30 -24.95
CA VAL A 135 -7.66 -7.73 -24.95
C VAL A 135 -8.72 -8.56 -24.23
N ASN A 136 -9.05 -9.75 -24.73
CA ASN A 136 -10.06 -10.61 -24.12
C ASN A 136 -9.66 -11.00 -22.67
N PRO A 137 -10.50 -10.69 -21.65
CA PRO A 137 -10.17 -10.95 -20.25
C PRO A 137 -10.16 -12.46 -19.93
N GLN A 138 -10.93 -13.28 -20.65
CA GLN A 138 -10.92 -14.75 -20.52
C GLN A 138 -9.80 -15.42 -21.33
N GLY A 139 -9.08 -14.65 -22.14
CA GLY A 139 -7.93 -15.11 -22.92
C GLY A 139 -6.72 -15.48 -22.06
N PHE A 140 -5.67 -16.03 -22.69
CA PHE A 140 -4.42 -16.42 -22.01
C PHE A 140 -3.78 -15.24 -21.26
N TRP A 141 -3.70 -14.08 -21.90
CA TRP A 141 -3.11 -12.87 -21.32
C TRP A 141 -3.90 -12.35 -20.10
N GLY A 142 -5.24 -12.37 -20.16
CA GLY A 142 -6.07 -11.96 -19.01
C GLY A 142 -5.90 -12.88 -17.81
N ARG A 143 -5.92 -14.20 -18.04
CA ARG A 143 -5.68 -15.20 -16.98
C ARG A 143 -4.27 -15.11 -16.38
N LEU A 144 -3.26 -14.79 -17.18
CA LEU A 144 -1.89 -14.61 -16.69
C LEU A 144 -1.79 -13.42 -15.73
N VAL A 145 -2.43 -12.29 -16.07
CA VAL A 145 -2.48 -11.10 -15.21
C VAL A 145 -3.18 -11.42 -13.88
N ASP A 146 -4.33 -12.09 -13.92
CA ASP A 146 -5.04 -12.48 -12.70
C ASP A 146 -4.24 -13.47 -11.85
N LEU A 147 -3.53 -14.42 -12.48
CA LEU A 147 -2.67 -15.36 -11.76
C LEU A 147 -1.51 -14.65 -11.07
N MET A 148 -0.83 -13.73 -11.76
CA MET A 148 0.22 -12.91 -11.15
C MET A 148 -0.30 -12.09 -9.99
N PHE A 149 -1.49 -11.48 -10.14
CA PHE A 149 -2.15 -10.72 -9.08
C PHE A 149 -2.50 -11.59 -7.87
N LEU A 150 -3.01 -12.80 -8.10
CA LEU A 150 -3.34 -13.75 -7.04
C LEU A 150 -2.09 -14.19 -6.28
N ILE A 151 -1.01 -14.55 -7.00
CA ILE A 151 0.28 -14.91 -6.38
C ILE A 151 0.84 -13.75 -5.54
N ALA A 152 0.80 -12.52 -6.07
CA ALA A 152 1.25 -11.33 -5.34
C ALA A 152 0.44 -11.10 -4.06
N THR A 153 -0.89 -11.24 -4.13
CA THR A 153 -1.80 -11.05 -2.99
C THR A 153 -1.57 -12.10 -1.91
N VAL A 154 -1.48 -13.38 -2.29
CA VAL A 154 -1.19 -14.48 -1.35
C VAL A 154 0.20 -14.31 -0.72
N GLY A 155 1.20 -13.89 -1.50
CA GLY A 155 2.53 -13.55 -0.99
C GLY A 155 2.50 -12.45 0.06
N ALA A 156 1.76 -11.36 -0.19
CA ALA A 156 1.59 -10.27 0.77
C ALA A 156 0.91 -10.73 2.08
N LEU A 157 -0.16 -11.53 1.99
CA LEU A 157 -0.84 -12.10 3.16
C LEU A 157 0.09 -13.01 3.97
N THR A 158 0.94 -13.78 3.29
CA THR A 158 1.90 -14.69 3.93
C THR A 158 2.94 -13.92 4.74
N ILE A 159 3.45 -12.80 4.22
CA ILE A 159 4.43 -11.95 4.94
C ILE A 159 3.83 -11.42 6.24
N SER A 160 2.60 -10.88 6.20
CA SER A 160 1.91 -10.39 7.38
C SER A 160 1.67 -11.49 8.43
N LEU A 161 1.30 -12.70 7.98
CA LEU A 161 1.14 -13.86 8.86
C LEU A 161 2.45 -14.30 9.50
N VAL A 162 3.55 -14.34 8.73
CA VAL A 162 4.87 -14.73 9.23
C VAL A 162 5.39 -13.77 10.29
N VAL A 163 5.22 -12.45 10.08
CA VAL A 163 5.57 -11.43 11.08
C VAL A 163 4.78 -11.69 12.36
N THR A 164 3.47 -11.89 12.26
CA THR A 164 2.60 -12.16 13.41
C THR A 164 3.01 -13.43 14.17
N ARG A 165 3.28 -14.54 13.45
CA ARG A 165 3.70 -15.82 14.04
C ARG A 165 5.02 -15.71 14.82
N ARG A 166 5.98 -14.91 14.35
CA ARG A 166 7.26 -14.67 15.04
C ARG A 166 7.06 -14.05 16.43
N HIS A 167 6.02 -13.24 16.61
CA HIS A 167 5.73 -12.58 17.88
C HIS A 167 4.90 -13.44 18.84
N LEU A 168 4.03 -14.31 18.32
CA LEU A 168 3.25 -15.24 19.15
C LEU A 168 4.10 -16.39 19.72
N HIS A 169 5.16 -16.80 19.01
CA HIS A 169 6.09 -17.84 19.47
C HIS A 169 7.54 -17.35 19.42
N PRO A 170 7.97 -16.48 20.35
CA PRO A 170 9.38 -16.10 20.45
C PRO A 170 10.21 -17.35 20.79
N ARG A 171 11.28 -17.61 20.03
CA ARG A 171 12.18 -18.74 20.31
C ARG A 171 12.84 -18.53 21.69
N PRO A 172 12.89 -19.55 22.55
CA PRO A 172 13.58 -19.44 23.83
C PRO A 172 15.09 -19.21 23.61
N VAL A 173 15.64 -18.21 24.29
CA VAL A 173 17.02 -17.72 24.20
C VAL A 173 18.04 -18.67 24.87
N SER A 174 17.64 -19.84 25.35
CA SER A 174 18.45 -20.69 26.24
C SER A 174 19.22 -21.84 25.59
N ALA A 175 19.16 -22.06 24.28
CA ALA A 175 19.80 -23.23 23.65
C ALA A 175 21.23 -23.03 23.10
N ASP A 176 21.78 -21.81 23.16
CA ASP A 176 23.05 -21.46 22.48
C ASP A 176 24.19 -21.08 23.44
N ARG A 177 24.07 -21.42 24.73
CA ARG A 177 25.06 -21.09 25.78
C ARG A 177 25.74 -22.28 26.45
N THR A 178 25.55 -23.51 25.96
CA THR A 178 26.15 -24.72 26.55
C THR A 178 27.02 -25.54 25.59
N ALA A 179 27.43 -24.96 24.46
CA ALA A 179 28.39 -25.57 23.53
C ALA A 179 29.55 -24.59 23.29
N GLY A 180 30.42 -24.46 24.30
CA GLY A 180 31.64 -23.66 24.27
C GLY A 180 32.52 -24.02 25.45
#